data_AF-A0A562ZV53-F1
#
_entry.id   AF-A0A562ZV53-F1
#
_cell.length_a   1.000
_cell.length_b   1.000
_cell.length_c   1.000
_cell.angle_alpha   90.00
_cell.angle_beta   90.00
_cell.angle_gamma   90.00
#
_symmetry.space_group_name_H-M   'P 1'
#
loop_
_entity.id
_entity.type
_entity.pdbx_description
1 polymer ?
#
loop_
_entity_poly.entity_id
_entity_poly.type
_entity_poly.pdbx_seq_one_letter_code
_entity_poly.pdbx_strand_id
1 'polypeptide(L)'
;MGTAGLLRFITCGSVDDGKSTLIGRLLWETRHVLDDQLVALQADSRRHGTQGDAVDLALLVDGLAAEREQGITIDVAYRYFGTARRRFIVADTPGHEQYTRNMVTGASTADAAILLVDARQGLTTQTRRHAYLASLMGVRQVALAVNKMDLVGFDRTVFERLRDDFAAYAQALQCEQAVAIPICALRGDNIAARSPQTAWYTGPTLLAYLETVTPEPAQRDRFVFPVQWVNRPHADFRGLAGTVAHGGVRVGDRIRVTASGQTAAVARIVTMDAELDAAAAGDAVTLVLDEDIDASRGDVLSAAGAPVEASDQFEATIVWMSDEPGLAGRSYRIKLATQWGMASITAIKHRVDVNTLAHEAGRQLQLNEVGVCNIAVDRPLAFDAYEASRVLGGFILVDRYSNATVAAGMIRHSLRRAQNVHRQVLSIGRAGREALSGHRSRIIWLTGLSGSGKSTLANALEVALHAQGKRTYILDGDNIRQGLSKDLGFTDADRVENIRRVAEVAKLMLDAGLIVITAFISPFRQEREMARELIGPDDFLEVHVDTPLAVCEQRDPKGLYRKARAGQLPNMTGLTSPYEPPENPALVCDGTAPLEGVVESLLAAVLR
;
A
#
# COMPACT_ATOMS: atom_id res chain seq x y z
N MET A 1 33.00 -25.37 5.87
CA MET A 1 31.86 -24.83 5.12
C MET A 1 31.86 -23.33 5.35
N GLY A 2 32.12 -22.54 4.29
CA GLY A 2 32.36 -21.10 4.40
C GLY A 2 31.12 -20.33 4.86
N THR A 3 31.32 -19.39 5.76
CA THR A 3 30.37 -18.59 6.54
C THR A 3 29.66 -17.46 5.77
N ALA A 4 29.54 -17.51 4.45
CA ALA A 4 28.78 -16.47 3.73
C ALA A 4 27.29 -16.85 3.70
N GLY A 5 26.47 -16.16 4.50
CA GLY A 5 25.03 -16.39 4.64
C GLY A 5 24.23 -16.17 3.36
N LEU A 6 22.91 -16.41 3.41
CA LEU A 6 21.99 -16.19 2.29
C LEU A 6 22.04 -14.74 1.76
N LEU A 7 22.03 -14.52 0.44
CA LEU A 7 21.77 -13.21 -0.19
C LEU A 7 20.46 -13.27 -0.97
N ARG A 8 19.58 -12.30 -0.76
CA ARG A 8 18.45 -12.03 -1.65
C ARG A 8 18.78 -10.85 -2.54
N PHE A 9 18.71 -11.00 -3.85
CA PHE A 9 18.90 -9.86 -4.75
C PHE A 9 17.85 -9.83 -5.85
N ILE A 10 17.61 -8.63 -6.38
CA ILE A 10 16.69 -8.39 -7.50
C ILE A 10 17.47 -7.99 -8.74
N THR A 11 16.95 -8.36 -9.91
CA THR A 11 17.39 -7.79 -11.19
C THR A 11 16.40 -6.74 -11.64
N CYS A 12 16.91 -5.54 -11.92
CA CYS A 12 16.16 -4.37 -12.34
C CYS A 12 16.71 -3.88 -13.68
N GLY A 13 15.89 -3.24 -14.51
CA GLY A 13 16.33 -2.70 -15.80
C GLY A 13 15.18 -2.54 -16.77
N SER A 14 15.42 -1.84 -17.87
CA SER A 14 14.46 -1.64 -18.95
C SER A 14 14.03 -2.97 -19.58
N VAL A 15 12.93 -2.93 -20.34
CA VAL A 15 12.63 -3.97 -21.33
C VAL A 15 13.83 -4.10 -22.28
N ASP A 16 14.19 -5.33 -22.65
CA ASP A 16 15.32 -5.69 -23.50
C ASP A 16 16.73 -5.48 -22.93
N ASP A 17 16.93 -5.01 -21.69
CA ASP A 17 18.27 -4.90 -21.09
C ASP A 17 18.94 -6.26 -20.83
N GLY A 18 18.24 -7.38 -21.06
CA GLY A 18 18.77 -8.74 -20.96
C GLY A 18 18.75 -9.35 -19.55
N LYS A 19 17.74 -9.00 -18.73
CA LYS A 19 17.55 -9.51 -17.36
C LYS A 19 17.42 -11.03 -17.30
N SER A 20 16.44 -11.59 -18.01
CA SER A 20 16.21 -13.04 -18.07
C SER A 20 17.43 -13.78 -18.62
N THR A 21 18.09 -13.23 -19.65
CA THR A 21 19.34 -13.78 -20.20
C THR A 21 20.45 -13.83 -19.16
N LEU A 22 20.62 -12.77 -18.35
CA LEU A 22 21.62 -12.72 -17.30
C LEU A 22 21.36 -13.77 -16.21
N ILE A 23 20.11 -13.89 -15.76
CA ILE A 23 19.74 -14.89 -14.74
C ILE A 23 19.95 -16.29 -15.29
N GLY A 24 19.47 -16.58 -16.51
CA GLY A 24 19.68 -17.86 -17.18
C GLY A 24 21.17 -18.20 -17.29
N ARG A 25 22.01 -17.21 -17.58
CA ARG A 25 23.47 -17.38 -17.63
C ARG A 25 24.10 -17.65 -16.26
N LEU A 26 23.65 -16.99 -15.20
CA LEU A 26 24.10 -17.29 -13.84
C LEU A 26 23.74 -18.71 -13.41
N LEU A 27 22.53 -19.18 -13.73
CA LEU A 27 22.09 -20.55 -13.45
C LEU A 27 22.91 -21.59 -14.24
N TRP A 28 23.21 -21.26 -15.50
CA TRP A 28 24.06 -22.07 -16.37
C TRP A 28 25.49 -22.22 -15.83
N GLU A 29 26.16 -21.10 -15.55
CA GLU A 29 27.58 -21.09 -15.14
C GLU A 29 27.79 -21.66 -13.74
N THR A 30 26.78 -21.62 -12.87
CA THR A 30 26.79 -22.26 -11.55
C THR A 30 26.45 -23.75 -11.59
N ARG A 31 26.30 -24.34 -12.79
CA ARG A 31 26.00 -25.77 -13.04
C ARG A 31 24.76 -26.27 -12.30
N HIS A 32 23.74 -25.41 -12.19
CA HIS A 32 22.46 -25.76 -11.55
C HIS A 32 21.39 -26.23 -12.55
N VAL A 33 21.66 -26.17 -13.85
CA VAL A 33 20.78 -26.73 -14.89
C VAL A 33 21.16 -28.19 -15.11
N LEU A 34 20.22 -29.10 -14.88
CA LEU A 34 20.38 -30.53 -15.11
C LEU A 34 20.34 -30.85 -16.62
N ASP A 35 20.96 -31.97 -17.03
CA ASP A 35 21.11 -32.35 -18.45
C ASP A 35 19.76 -32.53 -19.18
N ASP A 36 18.71 -32.91 -18.46
CA ASP A 36 17.34 -33.05 -18.98
C ASP A 36 16.68 -31.70 -19.25
N GLN A 37 16.86 -30.72 -18.36
CA GLN A 37 16.40 -29.34 -18.55
C GLN A 37 17.10 -28.66 -19.72
N LEU A 38 18.36 -29.01 -19.97
CA LEU A 38 19.12 -28.57 -21.12
C LEU A 38 18.53 -29.02 -22.46
N VAL A 39 18.14 -30.28 -22.55
CA VAL A 39 17.53 -30.86 -23.76
C VAL A 39 16.17 -30.21 -24.02
N ALA A 40 15.37 -29.99 -22.96
CA ALA A 40 14.11 -29.26 -23.05
C ALA A 40 14.32 -27.82 -23.52
N LEU A 41 15.32 -27.12 -22.97
CA LEU A 41 15.66 -25.76 -23.34
C LEU A 41 16.12 -25.64 -24.81
N GLN A 42 16.88 -26.61 -25.30
CA GLN A 42 17.28 -26.67 -26.72
C GLN A 42 16.08 -26.86 -27.65
N ALA A 43 15.11 -27.69 -27.25
CA ALA A 43 13.87 -27.89 -28.02
C ALA A 43 13.00 -26.62 -28.02
N ASP A 44 12.86 -25.96 -26.87
CA ASP A 44 12.08 -24.72 -26.74
C ASP A 44 12.75 -23.54 -27.43
N SER A 45 14.09 -23.44 -27.39
CA SER A 45 14.87 -22.42 -28.13
C SER A 45 14.60 -22.50 -29.64
N ARG A 46 14.44 -23.70 -30.20
CA ARG A 46 14.10 -23.87 -31.62
C ARG A 46 12.66 -23.47 -31.96
N ARG A 47 11.75 -23.50 -30.99
CA ARG A 47 10.32 -23.19 -31.20
C ARG A 47 9.98 -21.72 -30.92
N HIS A 48 10.59 -21.16 -29.87
CA HIS A 48 10.23 -19.87 -29.28
C HIS A 48 11.43 -18.93 -29.08
N GLY A 49 12.66 -19.38 -29.37
CA GLY A 49 13.87 -18.61 -29.09
C GLY A 49 14.07 -17.42 -30.03
N THR A 50 14.70 -16.38 -29.50
CA THR A 50 15.04 -15.16 -30.24
C THR A 50 16.46 -15.17 -30.81
N GLN A 51 17.25 -16.19 -30.46
CA GLN A 51 18.69 -16.32 -30.76
C GLN A 51 18.99 -17.30 -31.92
N GLY A 52 18.00 -17.63 -32.75
CA GLY A 52 18.15 -18.57 -33.87
C GLY A 52 18.47 -19.99 -33.40
N ASP A 53 19.53 -20.61 -33.93
CA ASP A 53 19.96 -21.98 -33.57
C ASP A 53 20.70 -22.06 -32.22
N ALA A 54 21.03 -20.92 -31.59
CA ALA A 54 21.69 -20.88 -30.29
C ALA A 54 20.68 -21.10 -29.15
N VAL A 55 21.17 -21.65 -28.02
CA VAL A 55 20.34 -21.87 -26.83
C VAL A 55 19.97 -20.52 -26.21
N ASP A 56 18.67 -20.24 -26.11
CA ASP A 56 18.14 -19.02 -25.51
C ASP A 56 17.95 -19.21 -24.00
N LEU A 57 18.91 -18.72 -23.23
CA LEU A 57 18.93 -18.90 -21.77
C LEU A 57 17.82 -18.10 -21.06
N ALA A 58 17.16 -17.14 -21.72
CA ALA A 58 16.03 -16.42 -21.12
C ALA A 58 14.84 -17.35 -20.82
N LEU A 59 14.65 -18.39 -21.64
CA LEU A 59 13.57 -19.37 -21.52
C LEU A 59 13.65 -20.25 -20.24
N LEU A 60 14.79 -20.25 -19.53
CA LEU A 60 14.92 -20.88 -18.20
C LEU A 60 14.17 -20.11 -17.11
N VAL A 61 13.92 -18.82 -17.34
CA VAL A 61 13.38 -17.89 -16.35
C VAL A 61 11.92 -17.59 -16.64
N ASP A 62 11.58 -17.42 -17.92
CA ASP A 62 10.24 -17.08 -18.40
C ASP A 62 9.28 -18.28 -18.22
N GLY A 63 8.49 -18.23 -17.16
CA GLY A 63 7.67 -19.34 -16.68
C GLY A 63 6.26 -19.36 -17.27
N LEU A 64 5.72 -18.19 -17.62
CA LEU A 64 4.37 -18.07 -18.17
C LEU A 64 4.37 -18.16 -19.70
N ALA A 65 3.35 -18.77 -20.28
CA ALA A 65 3.17 -18.81 -21.73
C ALA A 65 3.09 -17.39 -22.34
N ALA A 66 2.42 -16.47 -21.65
CA ALA A 66 2.34 -15.06 -22.05
C ALA A 66 3.72 -14.34 -21.98
N GLU A 67 4.58 -14.68 -21.02
CA GLU A 67 5.95 -14.14 -20.96
C GLU A 67 6.76 -14.62 -22.18
N ARG A 68 6.62 -15.91 -22.54
CA ARG A 68 7.32 -16.52 -23.69
C ARG A 68 6.84 -15.98 -25.04
N GLU A 69 5.55 -15.70 -25.18
CA GLU A 69 4.98 -15.11 -26.41
C GLU A 69 5.39 -13.65 -26.59
N GLN A 70 5.51 -12.89 -25.50
CA GLN A 70 5.79 -11.45 -25.54
C GLN A 70 7.28 -11.11 -25.34
N GLY A 71 8.10 -12.08 -24.89
CA GLY A 71 9.52 -11.87 -24.59
C GLY A 71 9.78 -10.93 -23.41
N ILE A 72 8.85 -10.82 -22.46
CA ILE A 72 8.94 -9.94 -21.28
C ILE A 72 8.63 -10.70 -19.99
N THR A 73 9.30 -10.34 -18.88
CA THR A 73 8.94 -10.81 -17.53
C THR A 73 7.67 -10.09 -17.04
N ILE A 74 6.64 -10.84 -16.64
CA ILE A 74 5.33 -10.33 -16.20
C ILE A 74 5.20 -10.46 -14.68
N ASP A 75 5.60 -11.58 -14.08
CA ASP A 75 5.52 -11.82 -12.63
C ASP A 75 6.91 -11.95 -11.98
N VAL A 76 6.99 -11.82 -10.67
CA VAL A 76 8.27 -12.00 -9.95
C VAL A 76 8.64 -13.48 -9.91
N ALA A 77 9.64 -13.88 -10.68
CA ALA A 77 10.15 -15.23 -10.67
C ALA A 77 11.30 -15.37 -9.64
N TYR A 78 11.09 -16.17 -8.59
CA TYR A 78 12.16 -16.51 -7.65
C TYR A 78 12.96 -17.71 -8.15
N ARG A 79 14.29 -17.63 -8.10
CA ARG A 79 15.21 -18.74 -8.37
C ARG A 79 16.25 -18.86 -7.28
N TYR A 80 16.70 -20.09 -7.07
CA TYR A 80 17.63 -20.46 -6.00
C TYR A 80 18.89 -21.04 -6.63
N PHE A 81 20.04 -20.51 -6.27
CA PHE A 81 21.32 -21.08 -6.67
C PHE A 81 22.39 -20.85 -5.60
N GLY A 82 23.51 -21.54 -5.70
CA GLY A 82 24.60 -21.39 -4.76
C GLY A 82 25.97 -21.59 -5.39
N THR A 83 26.97 -21.00 -4.75
CA THR A 83 28.38 -21.29 -5.00
C THR A 83 28.97 -22.05 -3.81
N ALA A 84 30.25 -22.40 -3.90
CA ALA A 84 30.98 -22.97 -2.76
C ALA A 84 31.05 -22.02 -1.55
N ARG A 85 30.82 -20.71 -1.76
CA ARG A 85 30.93 -19.68 -0.73
C ARG A 85 29.58 -19.26 -0.17
N ARG A 86 28.53 -19.21 -0.99
CA ARG A 86 27.28 -18.52 -0.64
C ARG A 86 26.04 -19.09 -1.32
N ARG A 87 24.87 -18.95 -0.68
CA ARG A 87 23.54 -19.23 -1.28
C ARG A 87 22.85 -17.94 -1.70
N PHE A 88 22.14 -18.01 -2.82
CA PHE A 88 21.47 -16.88 -3.46
C PHE A 88 20.00 -17.17 -3.73
N ILE A 89 19.17 -16.16 -3.50
CA ILE A 89 17.81 -16.07 -4.03
C ILE A 89 17.78 -14.87 -4.96
N VAL A 90 17.47 -15.12 -6.23
CA VAL A 90 17.26 -14.06 -7.21
C VAL A 90 15.77 -13.91 -7.48
N ALA A 91 15.29 -12.67 -7.45
CA ALA A 91 13.97 -12.29 -7.90
C ALA A 91 14.08 -11.57 -9.24
N ASP A 92 13.58 -12.19 -10.31
CA ASP A 92 13.47 -11.51 -11.60
C ASP A 92 12.29 -10.56 -11.56
N THR A 93 12.53 -9.26 -11.70
CA THR A 93 11.46 -8.27 -11.67
C THR A 93 11.14 -7.77 -13.08
N PRO A 94 9.85 -7.59 -13.42
CA PRO A 94 9.42 -7.01 -14.68
C PRO A 94 10.08 -5.67 -15.00
N GLY A 95 10.46 -5.47 -16.26
CA GLY A 95 11.03 -4.19 -16.72
C GLY A 95 10.02 -3.13 -17.13
N HIS A 96 8.76 -3.52 -17.36
CA HIS A 96 7.75 -2.64 -17.93
C HIS A 96 7.05 -1.82 -16.84
N GLU A 97 6.71 -0.56 -17.15
CA GLU A 97 6.14 0.37 -16.17
C GLU A 97 4.85 -0.14 -15.53
N GLN A 98 4.01 -0.84 -16.30
CA GLN A 98 2.76 -1.44 -15.81
C GLN A 98 2.95 -2.46 -14.68
N TYR A 99 4.18 -2.95 -14.47
CA TYR A 99 4.49 -3.98 -13.48
C TYR A 99 5.33 -3.46 -12.31
N THR A 100 5.29 -2.15 -12.04
CA THR A 100 5.95 -1.53 -10.88
C THR A 100 5.57 -2.20 -9.55
N ARG A 101 4.31 -2.66 -9.41
CA ARG A 101 3.84 -3.44 -8.25
C ARG A 101 4.70 -4.68 -7.96
N ASN A 102 5.10 -5.39 -9.01
CA ASN A 102 5.89 -6.61 -8.92
C ASN A 102 7.34 -6.27 -8.52
N MET A 103 7.88 -5.20 -9.08
CA MET A 103 9.19 -4.68 -8.69
C MET A 103 9.23 -4.28 -7.21
N VAL A 104 8.23 -3.54 -6.71
CA VAL A 104 8.16 -3.16 -5.29
C VAL A 104 8.06 -4.39 -4.39
N THR A 105 7.27 -5.40 -4.80
CA THR A 105 7.15 -6.66 -4.06
C THR A 105 8.50 -7.38 -3.97
N GLY A 106 9.21 -7.56 -5.09
CA GLY A 106 10.54 -8.17 -5.12
C GLY A 106 11.57 -7.38 -4.29
N ALA A 107 11.60 -6.06 -4.48
CA ALA A 107 12.55 -5.16 -3.82
C ALA A 107 12.36 -5.10 -2.30
N SER A 108 11.14 -5.24 -1.80
CA SER A 108 10.85 -5.20 -0.36
C SER A 108 11.58 -6.27 0.47
N THR A 109 11.97 -7.38 -0.16
CA THR A 109 12.67 -8.51 0.47
C THR A 109 14.14 -8.62 0.07
N ALA A 110 14.61 -7.71 -0.77
CA ALA A 110 15.96 -7.75 -1.32
C ALA A 110 16.99 -7.12 -0.38
N ASP A 111 18.17 -7.72 -0.38
CA ASP A 111 19.38 -7.23 0.27
C ASP A 111 20.22 -6.40 -0.71
N ALA A 112 20.17 -6.73 -2.00
CA ALA A 112 20.90 -6.05 -3.07
C ALA A 112 20.09 -5.94 -4.37
N ALA A 113 20.44 -4.99 -5.24
CA ALA A 113 19.85 -4.83 -6.56
C ALA A 113 20.92 -4.82 -7.65
N ILE A 114 20.67 -5.51 -8.76
CA ILE A 114 21.48 -5.44 -9.99
C ILE A 114 20.67 -4.65 -11.01
N LEU A 115 21.11 -3.44 -11.34
CA LEU A 115 20.55 -2.62 -12.41
C LEU A 115 21.25 -2.94 -13.72
N LEU A 116 20.55 -3.60 -14.63
CA LEU A 116 21.03 -3.85 -15.97
C LEU A 116 20.75 -2.65 -16.86
N VAL A 117 21.70 -2.34 -17.74
CA VAL A 117 21.61 -1.27 -18.73
C VAL A 117 22.22 -1.73 -20.04
N ASP A 118 21.48 -1.62 -21.14
CA ASP A 118 22.03 -1.79 -22.49
C ASP A 118 23.05 -0.67 -22.79
N ALA A 119 24.31 -1.05 -23.05
CA ALA A 119 25.40 -0.12 -23.32
C ALA A 119 25.14 0.83 -24.51
N ARG A 120 24.23 0.47 -25.43
CA ARG A 120 23.84 1.29 -26.58
C ARG A 120 22.85 2.38 -26.22
N GLN A 121 21.96 2.11 -25.26
CA GLN A 121 20.87 3.02 -24.88
C GLN A 121 21.25 3.92 -23.71
N GLY A 122 22.10 3.43 -22.80
CA GLY A 122 22.47 4.13 -21.57
C GLY A 122 21.33 4.20 -20.56
N LEU A 123 21.40 5.16 -19.63
CA LEU A 123 20.45 5.26 -18.52
C LEU A 123 19.08 5.78 -18.97
N THR A 124 18.12 4.86 -19.10
CA THR A 124 16.73 5.19 -19.46
C THR A 124 15.92 5.70 -18.26
N THR A 125 14.74 6.26 -18.54
CA THR A 125 13.69 6.59 -17.57
C THR A 125 13.37 5.39 -16.66
N GLN A 126 13.28 4.18 -17.24
CA GLN A 126 13.01 2.94 -16.50
C GLN A 126 14.17 2.55 -15.58
N THR A 127 15.42 2.67 -16.03
CA THR A 127 16.59 2.40 -15.18
C THR A 127 16.59 3.32 -13.95
N ARG A 128 16.33 4.63 -14.15
CA ARG A 128 16.24 5.62 -13.07
C ARG A 128 15.11 5.28 -12.10
N ARG A 129 13.91 4.99 -12.62
CA ARG A 129 12.75 4.58 -11.82
C ARG A 129 13.03 3.35 -10.95
N HIS A 130 13.60 2.30 -11.52
CA HIS A 130 13.90 1.09 -10.74
C HIS A 130 14.96 1.33 -9.68
N ALA A 131 15.99 2.13 -9.98
CA ALA A 131 16.99 2.52 -8.99
C ALA A 131 16.36 3.32 -7.84
N TYR A 132 15.48 4.27 -8.16
CA TYR A 132 14.75 5.06 -7.15
C TYR A 132 13.86 4.17 -6.28
N LEU A 133 13.07 3.27 -6.87
CA LEU A 133 12.21 2.36 -6.13
C LEU A 133 13.00 1.37 -5.27
N ALA A 134 14.14 0.86 -5.76
CA ALA A 134 14.99 -0.04 -4.99
C ALA A 134 15.58 0.67 -3.76
N SER A 135 16.09 1.89 -3.95
CA SER A 135 16.55 2.75 -2.85
C SER A 135 15.41 3.02 -1.85
N LEU A 136 14.21 3.32 -2.35
CA LEU A 136 13.02 3.56 -1.53
C LEU A 136 12.60 2.33 -0.70
N MET A 137 12.81 1.11 -1.21
CA MET A 137 12.63 -0.15 -0.46
C MET A 137 13.82 -0.47 0.48
N GLY A 138 14.73 0.48 0.66
CA GLY A 138 15.87 0.36 1.55
C GLY A 138 17.01 -0.50 1.00
N VAL A 139 17.02 -0.82 -0.29
CA VAL A 139 18.11 -1.57 -0.94
C VAL A 139 19.29 -0.62 -1.19
N ARG A 140 20.28 -0.65 -0.30
CA ARG A 140 21.47 0.23 -0.38
C ARG A 140 22.60 -0.33 -1.23
N GLN A 141 22.66 -1.65 -1.37
CA GLN A 141 23.69 -2.37 -2.14
C GLN A 141 23.24 -2.50 -3.59
N VAL A 142 23.83 -1.71 -4.49
CA VAL A 142 23.36 -1.61 -5.88
C VAL A 142 24.51 -1.78 -6.85
N ALA A 143 24.45 -2.78 -7.72
CA ALA A 143 25.40 -2.95 -8.81
C ALA A 143 24.80 -2.48 -10.15
N LEU A 144 25.59 -1.77 -10.94
CA LEU A 144 25.27 -1.45 -12.33
C LEU A 144 25.92 -2.49 -13.26
N ALA A 145 25.10 -3.32 -13.88
CA ALA A 145 25.52 -4.27 -14.89
C ALA A 145 25.36 -3.63 -16.29
N VAL A 146 26.45 -3.11 -16.84
CA VAL A 146 26.47 -2.52 -18.19
C VAL A 146 26.52 -3.66 -19.20
N ASN A 147 25.36 -4.05 -19.72
CA ASN A 147 25.17 -5.22 -20.56
C ASN A 147 25.31 -4.90 -22.06
N LYS A 148 25.46 -5.95 -22.87
CA LYS A 148 25.64 -5.89 -24.33
C LYS A 148 26.89 -5.11 -24.77
N MET A 149 27.96 -5.19 -23.97
CA MET A 149 29.24 -4.57 -24.30
C MET A 149 29.83 -5.08 -25.63
N ASP A 150 29.45 -6.29 -26.06
CA ASP A 150 29.86 -6.87 -27.34
C ASP A 150 29.34 -6.06 -28.54
N LEU A 151 28.16 -5.43 -28.42
CA LEU A 151 27.56 -4.63 -29.49
C LEU A 151 28.21 -3.25 -29.64
N VAL A 152 28.94 -2.81 -28.61
CA VAL A 152 29.76 -1.58 -28.64
C VAL A 152 31.25 -1.90 -28.70
N GLY A 153 31.62 -3.13 -29.08
CA GLY A 153 33.01 -3.54 -29.25
C GLY A 153 33.85 -3.49 -27.96
N PHE A 154 33.23 -3.62 -26.79
CA PHE A 154 33.85 -3.51 -25.47
C PHE A 154 34.57 -2.17 -25.23
N ASP A 155 34.04 -1.08 -25.80
CA ASP A 155 34.60 0.27 -25.68
C ASP A 155 34.62 0.75 -24.22
N ARG A 156 35.83 1.09 -23.75
CA ARG A 156 36.09 1.59 -22.40
C ARG A 156 35.41 2.93 -22.12
N THR A 157 35.41 3.84 -23.09
CA THR A 157 34.85 5.20 -22.98
C THR A 157 33.34 5.14 -22.78
N VAL A 158 32.65 4.24 -23.50
CA VAL A 158 31.21 4.02 -23.34
C VAL A 158 30.90 3.54 -21.92
N PHE A 159 31.67 2.58 -21.40
CA PHE A 159 31.50 2.08 -20.04
C PHE A 159 31.78 3.16 -18.98
N GLU A 160 32.90 3.90 -19.10
CA GLU A 160 33.27 4.93 -18.13
C GLU A 160 32.22 6.05 -18.06
N ARG A 161 31.68 6.48 -19.21
CA ARG A 161 30.58 7.44 -19.26
C ARG A 161 29.35 6.93 -18.50
N LEU A 162 28.91 5.71 -18.76
CA LEU A 162 27.73 5.13 -18.11
C LEU A 162 27.93 4.91 -16.60
N ARG A 163 29.14 4.52 -16.20
CA ARG A 163 29.53 4.45 -14.78
C ARG A 163 29.39 5.82 -14.11
N ASP A 164 29.93 6.86 -14.74
CA ASP A 164 29.97 8.20 -14.15
C ASP A 164 28.56 8.83 -14.10
N ASP A 165 27.76 8.65 -15.15
CA ASP A 165 26.35 9.06 -15.19
C ASP A 165 25.54 8.37 -14.07
N PHE A 166 25.77 7.08 -13.85
CA PHE A 166 25.08 6.33 -12.81
C PHE A 166 25.57 6.71 -11.41
N ALA A 167 26.87 6.93 -11.23
CA ALA A 167 27.43 7.36 -9.95
C ALA A 167 26.83 8.70 -9.50
N ALA A 168 26.68 9.65 -10.42
CA ALA A 168 26.02 10.94 -10.14
C ALA A 168 24.56 10.76 -9.69
N TYR A 169 23.82 9.85 -10.34
CA TYR A 169 22.44 9.55 -9.97
C TYR A 169 22.34 8.77 -8.64
N ALA A 170 23.20 7.78 -8.42
CA ALA A 170 23.24 6.95 -7.21
C ALA A 170 23.57 7.77 -5.95
N GLN A 171 24.39 8.82 -6.09
CA GLN A 171 24.70 9.75 -5.00
C GLN A 171 23.44 10.49 -4.52
N ALA A 172 22.54 10.87 -5.43
CA ALA A 172 21.27 11.50 -5.08
C ALA A 172 20.30 10.53 -4.36
N LEU A 173 20.45 9.22 -4.58
CA LEU A 173 19.62 8.16 -4.01
C LEU A 173 20.16 7.60 -2.67
N GLN A 174 21.24 8.17 -2.13
CA GLN A 174 21.91 7.68 -0.90
C GLN A 174 22.36 6.21 -0.99
N CYS A 175 22.68 5.71 -2.19
CA CYS A 175 23.24 4.37 -2.35
C CYS A 175 24.73 4.37 -1.96
N GLU A 176 25.13 3.52 -1.02
CA GLU A 176 26.48 3.54 -0.44
C GLU A 176 27.55 2.92 -1.35
N GLN A 177 27.19 1.95 -2.19
CA GLN A 177 28.12 1.24 -3.06
C GLN A 177 27.49 0.98 -4.43
N ALA A 178 27.78 1.85 -5.39
CA ALA A 178 27.42 1.69 -6.80
C ALA A 178 28.60 1.08 -7.58
N VAL A 179 28.70 -0.26 -7.65
CA VAL A 179 29.75 -0.93 -8.44
C VAL A 179 29.27 -1.09 -9.88
N ALA A 180 29.99 -0.54 -10.85
CA ALA A 180 29.74 -0.77 -12.27
C ALA A 180 30.57 -1.94 -12.81
N ILE A 181 29.93 -2.85 -13.54
CA ILE A 181 30.53 -4.06 -14.09
C ILE A 181 30.17 -4.14 -15.59
N PRO A 182 31.15 -4.11 -16.52
CA PRO A 182 30.90 -4.30 -17.94
C PRO A 182 30.66 -5.79 -18.21
N ILE A 183 29.50 -6.17 -18.73
CA ILE A 183 29.14 -7.57 -18.95
C ILE A 183 28.61 -7.82 -20.37
N CYS A 184 28.62 -9.08 -20.77
CA CYS A 184 27.81 -9.60 -21.86
C CYS A 184 27.04 -10.83 -21.36
N ALA A 185 25.76 -10.66 -21.04
CA ALA A 185 24.88 -11.73 -20.54
C ALA A 185 24.84 -12.95 -21.49
N LEU A 186 24.89 -12.71 -22.80
CA LEU A 186 24.84 -13.75 -23.82
C LEU A 186 26.13 -14.58 -23.90
N ARG A 187 27.29 -13.92 -23.82
CA ARG A 187 28.61 -14.54 -24.01
C ARG A 187 29.33 -14.92 -22.72
N GLY A 188 28.84 -14.47 -21.56
CA GLY A 188 29.41 -14.81 -20.26
C GLY A 188 30.51 -13.87 -19.78
N ASP A 189 30.80 -12.79 -20.52
CA ASP A 189 31.86 -11.87 -20.18
C ASP A 189 31.62 -11.18 -18.83
N ASN A 190 32.58 -11.33 -17.91
CA ASN A 190 32.57 -10.78 -16.54
C ASN A 190 31.41 -11.23 -15.65
N ILE A 191 30.76 -12.36 -15.96
CA ILE A 191 29.70 -12.94 -15.12
C ILE A 191 30.30 -13.81 -14.02
N ALA A 192 30.72 -15.05 -14.32
CA ALA A 192 31.50 -15.87 -13.39
C ALA A 192 33.02 -15.64 -13.54
N ALA A 193 33.52 -15.56 -14.78
CA ALA A 193 34.94 -15.41 -15.09
C ALA A 193 35.27 -14.02 -15.68
N ARG A 194 36.51 -13.56 -15.48
CA ARG A 194 37.00 -12.31 -16.08
C ARG A 194 37.10 -12.46 -17.60
N SER A 195 36.63 -11.45 -18.33
CA SER A 195 36.69 -11.43 -19.79
C SER A 195 38.04 -10.89 -20.30
N PRO A 196 38.70 -11.59 -21.24
CA PRO A 196 39.89 -11.06 -21.91
C PRO A 196 39.58 -9.85 -22.82
N GLN A 197 38.31 -9.68 -23.25
CA GLN A 197 37.88 -8.56 -24.11
C GLN A 197 37.82 -7.23 -23.34
N THR A 198 37.85 -7.29 -22.01
CA THR A 198 37.82 -6.13 -21.11
C THR A 198 39.06 -6.10 -20.22
N ALA A 199 40.25 -6.36 -20.79
CA ALA A 199 41.52 -6.33 -20.05
C ALA A 199 41.78 -4.99 -19.32
N TRP A 200 41.14 -3.90 -19.76
CA TRP A 200 41.16 -2.59 -19.12
C TRP A 200 40.33 -2.50 -17.84
N TYR A 201 39.42 -3.44 -17.57
CA TYR A 201 38.55 -3.48 -16.40
C TYR A 201 39.18 -4.28 -15.26
N THR A 202 39.47 -3.62 -14.14
CA THR A 202 40.13 -4.23 -12.97
C THR A 202 39.16 -4.63 -11.85
N GLY A 203 37.89 -4.20 -11.93
CA GLY A 203 36.86 -4.49 -10.93
C GLY A 203 36.46 -5.97 -10.87
N PRO A 204 35.52 -6.34 -9.96
CA PRO A 204 35.10 -7.73 -9.77
C PRO A 204 34.24 -8.25 -10.93
N THR A 205 34.16 -9.56 -11.09
CA THR A 205 33.07 -10.16 -11.88
C THR A 205 31.75 -10.03 -11.13
N LEU A 206 30.62 -10.16 -11.82
CA LEU A 206 29.30 -10.06 -11.19
C LEU A 206 29.13 -11.08 -10.05
N LEU A 207 29.53 -12.34 -10.27
CA LEU A 207 29.43 -13.38 -9.25
C LEU A 207 30.35 -13.08 -8.06
N ALA A 208 31.57 -12.62 -8.31
CA ALA A 208 32.50 -12.24 -7.25
C ALA A 208 31.97 -11.07 -6.40
N TYR A 209 31.34 -10.08 -7.04
CA TYR A 209 30.66 -8.99 -6.33
C TYR A 209 29.56 -9.56 -5.41
N LEU A 210 28.64 -10.37 -5.94
CA LEU A 210 27.53 -10.95 -5.16
C LEU A 210 28.01 -11.82 -3.98
N GLU A 211 29.13 -12.51 -4.12
CA GLU A 211 29.75 -13.25 -3.01
C GLU A 211 30.30 -12.35 -1.89
N THR A 212 30.67 -11.10 -2.22
CA THR A 212 31.25 -10.14 -1.27
C THR A 212 30.23 -9.20 -0.62
N VAL A 213 29.03 -9.05 -1.19
CA VAL A 213 28.00 -8.15 -0.63
C VAL A 213 27.62 -8.57 0.78
N THR A 214 27.91 -7.75 1.78
CA THR A 214 27.42 -7.97 3.13
C THR A 214 26.07 -7.25 3.27
N PRO A 215 24.95 -7.98 3.45
CA PRO A 215 23.69 -7.34 3.83
C PRO A 215 23.95 -6.58 5.13
N GLU A 216 23.51 -5.33 5.22
CA GLU A 216 23.51 -4.64 6.50
C GLU A 216 22.60 -5.43 7.45
N PRO A 217 23.10 -5.94 8.58
CA PRO A 217 22.21 -6.46 9.60
C PRO A 217 21.35 -5.29 10.06
N ALA A 218 20.03 -5.46 10.01
CA ALA A 218 19.09 -4.57 10.68
C ALA A 218 19.26 -4.76 12.20
N GLN A 219 20.42 -4.40 12.75
CA GLN A 219 20.73 -4.57 14.15
C GLN A 219 20.41 -3.28 14.88
N ARG A 220 19.20 -3.24 15.43
CA ARG A 220 18.95 -2.50 16.66
C ARG A 220 18.86 -3.51 17.80
N ASP A 221 19.42 -3.14 18.95
CA ASP A 221 19.43 -3.95 20.18
C ASP A 221 18.03 -4.14 20.79
N ARG A 222 17.00 -3.48 20.27
CA ARG A 222 15.65 -3.52 20.81
C ARG A 222 14.90 -4.76 20.34
N PHE A 223 14.46 -5.56 21.30
CA PHE A 223 13.54 -6.67 21.06
C PHE A 223 12.19 -6.17 20.51
N VAL A 224 11.76 -6.75 19.39
CA VAL A 224 10.44 -6.54 18.78
C VAL A 224 9.88 -7.88 18.30
N PHE A 225 8.66 -8.20 18.72
CA PHE A 225 7.99 -9.44 18.37
C PHE A 225 6.51 -9.19 18.03
N PRO A 226 6.17 -9.11 16.74
CA PRO A 226 4.77 -9.03 16.29
C PRO A 226 4.07 -10.38 16.50
N VAL A 227 3.03 -10.39 17.33
CA VAL A 227 2.25 -11.60 17.62
C VAL A 227 1.44 -11.98 16.38
N GLN A 228 1.70 -13.18 15.86
CA GLN A 228 1.00 -13.75 14.70
C GLN A 228 -0.17 -14.64 15.13
N TRP A 229 -0.03 -15.33 16.25
CA TRP A 229 -1.00 -16.31 16.73
C TRP A 229 -0.94 -16.47 18.25
N VAL A 230 -2.08 -16.80 18.87
CA VAL A 230 -2.13 -17.22 20.27
C VAL A 230 -2.38 -18.73 20.29
N ASN A 231 -1.36 -19.48 20.67
CA ASN A 231 -1.41 -20.93 20.73
C ASN A 231 -2.02 -21.37 22.07
N ARG A 232 -3.11 -22.15 22.00
CA ARG A 232 -3.82 -22.70 23.17
C ARG A 232 -4.32 -24.12 22.89
N PRO A 233 -3.42 -25.13 22.85
CA PRO A 233 -3.81 -26.50 22.52
C PRO A 233 -4.63 -27.17 23.63
N HIS A 234 -4.49 -26.73 24.88
CA HIS A 234 -5.26 -27.16 26.05
C HIS A 234 -5.32 -26.03 27.08
N ALA A 235 -6.13 -26.20 28.14
CA ALA A 235 -6.41 -25.16 29.13
C ALA A 235 -5.15 -24.58 29.80
N ASP A 236 -4.16 -25.44 30.06
CA ASP A 236 -2.95 -25.09 30.83
C ASP A 236 -1.80 -24.52 30.01
N PHE A 237 -1.95 -24.39 28.68
CA PHE A 237 -0.91 -23.81 27.84
C PHE A 237 -1.45 -22.61 27.06
N ARG A 238 -0.80 -21.46 27.25
CA ARG A 238 -0.99 -20.28 26.42
C ARG A 238 0.38 -19.75 25.99
N GLY A 239 0.59 -19.67 24.68
CA GLY A 239 1.82 -19.17 24.10
C GLY A 239 1.56 -18.16 22.98
N LEU A 240 2.37 -17.13 22.88
CA LEU A 240 2.32 -16.12 21.82
C LEU A 240 3.31 -16.51 20.73
N ALA A 241 2.79 -16.93 19.58
CA ALA A 241 3.59 -17.37 18.45
C ALA A 241 3.83 -16.24 17.44
N GLY A 242 5.04 -16.18 16.92
CA GLY A 242 5.49 -15.14 15.99
C GLY A 242 6.94 -15.34 15.58
N THR A 243 7.45 -14.39 14.79
CA THR A 243 8.86 -14.34 14.40
C THR A 243 9.51 -13.14 15.10
N VAL A 244 10.66 -13.33 15.73
CA VAL A 244 11.43 -12.23 16.32
C VAL A 244 11.83 -11.29 15.19
N ALA A 245 11.32 -10.06 15.20
CA ALA A 245 11.56 -9.10 14.13
C ALA A 245 12.90 -8.38 14.31
N HIS A 246 13.23 -8.01 15.56
CA HIS A 246 14.46 -7.30 15.92
C HIS A 246 14.98 -7.76 17.28
N GLY A 247 16.28 -7.56 17.49
CA GLY A 247 16.97 -7.87 18.72
C GLY A 247 16.96 -9.36 19.04
N GLY A 248 16.90 -9.68 20.33
CA GLY A 248 16.73 -11.04 20.83
C GLY A 248 16.00 -11.03 22.16
N VAL A 249 15.57 -12.20 22.58
CA VAL A 249 14.85 -12.42 23.84
C VAL A 249 15.38 -13.66 24.51
N ARG A 250 15.52 -13.62 25.83
CA ARG A 250 15.92 -14.73 26.68
C ARG A 250 14.82 -15.07 27.68
N VAL A 251 14.84 -16.30 28.16
CA VAL A 251 14.05 -16.70 29.32
C VAL A 251 14.40 -15.78 30.51
N GLY A 252 13.38 -15.23 31.15
CA GLY A 252 13.47 -14.25 32.23
C GLY A 252 13.40 -12.79 31.78
N ASP A 253 13.51 -12.48 30.48
CA ASP A 253 13.42 -11.10 30.00
C ASP A 253 12.03 -10.52 30.23
N ARG A 254 11.96 -9.27 30.69
CA ARG A 254 10.70 -8.53 30.83
C ARG A 254 10.29 -7.89 29.52
N ILE A 255 9.12 -8.28 29.03
CA ILE A 255 8.51 -7.75 27.82
C ILE A 255 7.28 -6.92 28.14
N ARG A 256 6.82 -6.14 27.16
CA ARG A 256 5.66 -5.28 27.25
C ARG A 256 4.82 -5.40 25.98
N VAL A 257 3.49 -5.46 26.15
CA VAL A 257 2.53 -5.33 25.05
C VAL A 257 2.38 -3.85 24.72
N THR A 258 2.65 -3.45 23.47
CA THR A 258 2.64 -2.03 23.11
C THR A 258 1.25 -1.38 23.28
N ALA A 259 0.18 -2.10 22.92
CA ALA A 259 -1.19 -1.57 22.96
C ALA A 259 -1.73 -1.38 24.38
N SER A 260 -1.65 -2.41 25.23
CA SER A 260 -2.19 -2.37 26.60
C SER A 260 -1.21 -1.80 27.63
N GLY A 261 0.09 -1.83 27.32
CA GLY A 261 1.16 -1.44 28.24
C GLY A 261 1.45 -2.46 29.35
N GLN A 262 0.72 -3.58 29.39
CA GLN A 262 0.98 -4.66 30.34
C GLN A 262 2.36 -5.27 30.11
N THR A 263 2.99 -5.71 31.19
CA THR A 263 4.33 -6.33 31.16
C THR A 263 4.27 -7.71 31.77
N ALA A 264 5.09 -8.62 31.28
CA ALA A 264 5.30 -9.97 31.85
C ALA A 264 6.76 -10.38 31.61
N ALA A 265 7.22 -11.42 32.30
CA ALA A 265 8.50 -12.06 31.98
C ALA A 265 8.31 -13.26 31.05
N VAL A 266 9.31 -13.54 30.21
CA VAL A 266 9.33 -14.74 29.37
C VAL A 266 9.66 -15.95 30.24
N ALA A 267 8.70 -16.83 30.47
CA ALA A 267 8.90 -18.05 31.23
C ALA A 267 9.59 -19.14 30.38
N ARG A 268 9.17 -19.33 29.13
CA ARG A 268 9.73 -20.32 28.20
C ARG A 268 9.70 -19.82 26.77
N ILE A 269 10.66 -20.26 25.97
CA ILE A 269 10.68 -20.06 24.52
C ILE A 269 10.59 -21.44 23.86
N VAL A 270 9.52 -21.69 23.13
CA VAL A 270 9.20 -23.01 22.57
C VAL A 270 9.24 -22.98 21.05
N THR A 271 9.87 -23.96 20.43
CA THR A 271 9.87 -24.19 18.98
C THR A 271 9.27 -25.56 18.64
N MET A 272 9.22 -25.90 17.34
CA MET A 272 8.78 -27.23 16.91
C MET A 272 9.67 -28.34 17.48
N ASP A 273 10.98 -28.12 17.52
CA ASP A 273 11.97 -29.16 17.84
C ASP A 273 12.31 -29.20 19.33
N ALA A 274 12.41 -28.04 19.98
CA ALA A 274 12.87 -27.93 21.36
C ALA A 274 12.45 -26.63 22.06
N GLU A 275 12.68 -26.57 23.37
CA GLU A 275 12.73 -25.32 24.13
C GLU A 275 14.10 -24.66 23.99
N LEU A 276 14.12 -23.33 23.95
CA LEU A 276 15.31 -22.51 23.79
C LEU A 276 15.51 -21.59 25.00
N ASP A 277 16.76 -21.35 25.38
CA ASP A 277 17.09 -20.34 26.40
C ASP A 277 17.03 -18.91 25.84
N ALA A 278 17.23 -18.77 24.53
CA ALA A 278 17.26 -17.50 23.82
C ALA A 278 16.79 -17.65 22.37
N ALA A 279 16.20 -16.59 21.82
CA ALA A 279 15.85 -16.45 20.41
C ALA A 279 16.34 -15.10 19.86
N ALA A 280 16.71 -15.07 18.59
CA ALA A 280 17.21 -13.89 17.89
C ALA A 280 16.33 -13.53 16.68
N ALA A 281 16.55 -12.34 16.12
CA ALA A 281 15.84 -11.89 14.93
C ALA A 281 15.87 -12.93 13.80
N GLY A 282 14.70 -13.24 13.24
CA GLY A 282 14.48 -14.29 12.24
C GLY A 282 13.93 -15.61 12.80
N ASP A 283 14.09 -15.87 14.10
CA ASP A 283 13.60 -17.10 14.72
C ASP A 283 12.08 -17.08 14.87
N ALA A 284 11.41 -18.14 14.39
CA ALA A 284 10.00 -18.38 14.60
C ALA A 284 9.81 -19.18 15.90
N VAL A 285 9.24 -18.53 16.93
CA VAL A 285 9.15 -19.08 18.28
C VAL A 285 7.78 -18.84 18.89
N THR A 286 7.44 -19.61 19.91
CA THR A 286 6.30 -19.39 20.80
C THR A 286 6.81 -18.95 22.16
N LEU A 287 6.45 -17.73 22.58
CA LEU A 287 6.78 -17.19 23.90
C LEU A 287 5.69 -17.58 24.89
N VAL A 288 6.07 -18.28 25.97
CA VAL A 288 5.21 -18.53 27.12
C VAL A 288 5.60 -17.54 28.20
N LEU A 289 4.61 -16.86 28.76
CA LEU A 289 4.81 -15.82 29.76
C LEU A 289 4.56 -16.38 31.17
N ASP A 290 5.16 -15.74 32.18
CA ASP A 290 4.98 -16.10 33.59
C ASP A 290 3.59 -15.74 34.14
N GLU A 291 2.93 -14.77 33.50
CA GLU A 291 1.57 -14.34 33.84
C GLU A 291 0.70 -14.15 32.59
N ASP A 292 -0.61 -14.33 32.77
CA ASP A 292 -1.59 -14.16 31.71
C ASP A 292 -1.89 -12.67 31.48
N ILE A 293 -1.20 -12.09 30.49
CA ILE A 293 -1.48 -10.72 30.00
C ILE A 293 -2.39 -10.73 28.78
N ASP A 294 -3.14 -9.66 28.58
CA ASP A 294 -4.01 -9.46 27.41
C ASP A 294 -3.15 -9.13 26.18
N ALA A 295 -2.93 -10.16 25.37
CA ALA A 295 -2.14 -10.14 24.15
C ALA A 295 -2.74 -11.11 23.14
N SER A 296 -2.87 -10.62 21.91
CA SER A 296 -3.61 -11.25 20.82
C SER A 296 -2.89 -11.06 19.47
N ARG A 297 -3.43 -11.67 18.41
CA ARG A 297 -2.89 -11.48 17.07
C ARG A 297 -2.97 -10.01 16.68
N GLY A 298 -1.85 -9.47 16.21
CA GLY A 298 -1.72 -8.05 15.86
C GLY A 298 -1.06 -7.22 16.95
N ASP A 299 -0.99 -7.70 18.19
CA ASP A 299 -0.20 -7.02 19.20
C ASP A 299 1.30 -7.10 18.88
N VAL A 300 2.04 -6.08 19.28
CA VAL A 300 3.49 -6.04 19.18
C VAL A 300 4.07 -6.09 20.59
N LEU A 301 4.94 -7.06 20.85
CA LEU A 301 5.70 -7.14 22.07
C LEU A 301 7.05 -6.44 21.88
N SER A 302 7.50 -5.75 22.91
CA SER A 302 8.81 -5.09 22.94
C SER A 302 9.47 -5.26 24.31
N ALA A 303 10.78 -4.99 24.40
CA ALA A 303 11.45 -4.96 25.70
C ALA A 303 10.82 -3.89 26.60
N ALA A 304 10.54 -4.20 27.87
CA ALA A 304 9.83 -3.28 28.76
C ALA A 304 10.56 -1.94 28.97
N GLY A 305 11.91 -1.94 28.96
CA GLY A 305 12.75 -0.74 29.08
C GLY A 305 12.94 0.06 27.79
N ALA A 306 12.49 -0.46 26.64
CA ALA A 306 12.59 0.17 25.34
C ALA A 306 11.31 -0.09 24.54
N PRO A 307 10.18 0.57 24.89
CA PRO A 307 8.91 0.33 24.23
C PRO A 307 8.90 0.83 22.78
N VAL A 308 8.11 0.17 21.93
CA VAL A 308 7.74 0.67 20.61
C VAL A 308 6.71 1.80 20.76
N GLU A 309 6.83 2.87 19.97
CA GLU A 309 5.82 3.94 19.98
C GLU A 309 4.55 3.47 19.26
N ALA A 310 3.38 3.83 19.79
CA ALA A 310 2.11 3.70 19.11
C ALA A 310 1.52 5.08 18.84
N SER A 311 1.05 5.32 17.62
CA SER A 311 0.41 6.57 17.21
C SER A 311 -0.68 6.29 16.20
N ASP A 312 -1.65 7.18 16.14
CA ASP A 312 -2.75 7.16 15.19
C ASP A 312 -2.46 7.99 13.93
N GLN A 313 -1.32 8.69 13.88
CA GLN A 313 -0.92 9.50 12.74
C GLN A 313 0.59 9.44 12.46
N PHE A 314 0.93 9.35 11.18
CA PHE A 314 2.31 9.33 10.72
C PHE A 314 2.44 9.87 9.29
N GLU A 315 3.64 10.33 8.95
CA GLU A 315 4.03 10.62 7.58
C GLU A 315 4.63 9.34 6.96
N ALA A 316 4.25 9.03 5.72
CA ALA A 316 4.80 7.93 4.97
C ALA A 316 5.04 8.30 3.51
N THR A 317 6.04 7.69 2.90
CA THR A 317 6.15 7.64 1.44
C THR A 317 5.29 6.49 0.93
N ILE A 318 4.45 6.74 -0.06
CA ILE A 318 3.53 5.77 -0.65
C ILE A 318 3.88 5.57 -2.11
N VAL A 319 3.96 4.31 -2.54
CA VAL A 319 3.96 3.91 -3.94
C VAL A 319 2.55 3.43 -4.29
N TRP A 320 1.88 4.15 -5.17
CA TRP A 320 0.52 3.79 -5.61
C TRP A 320 0.56 2.73 -6.71
N MET A 321 -0.28 1.71 -6.60
CA MET A 321 -0.23 0.49 -7.41
C MET A 321 -1.56 0.13 -8.07
N SER A 322 -2.57 0.99 -7.93
CA SER A 322 -3.90 0.79 -8.51
C SER A 322 -4.13 1.73 -9.69
N ASP A 323 -4.87 1.26 -10.69
CA ASP A 323 -5.38 2.11 -11.77
C ASP A 323 -6.39 3.14 -11.24
N GLU A 324 -7.15 2.77 -10.20
CA GLU A 324 -8.04 3.72 -9.55
C GLU A 324 -7.22 4.72 -8.72
N PRO A 325 -7.43 6.04 -8.90
CA PRO A 325 -6.60 7.03 -8.21
C PRO A 325 -6.70 6.98 -6.69
N GLY A 326 -5.56 7.16 -6.02
CA GLY A 326 -5.48 7.31 -4.57
C GLY A 326 -5.88 8.72 -4.15
N LEU A 327 -7.02 8.87 -3.48
CA LEU A 327 -7.61 10.16 -3.13
C LEU A 327 -7.43 10.47 -1.64
N ALA A 328 -7.16 11.74 -1.33
CA ALA A 328 -7.18 12.21 0.05
C ALA A 328 -8.61 12.11 0.64
N GLY A 329 -8.70 11.74 1.92
CA GLY A 329 -9.95 11.51 2.65
C GLY A 329 -10.54 10.11 2.46
N ARG A 330 -10.12 9.35 1.44
CA ARG A 330 -10.62 8.00 1.20
C ARG A 330 -10.04 7.02 2.22
N SER A 331 -10.87 6.08 2.67
CA SER A 331 -10.50 5.08 3.68
C SER A 331 -10.15 3.72 3.05
N TYR A 332 -9.04 3.17 3.52
CA TYR A 332 -8.46 1.89 3.11
C TYR A 332 -8.22 1.02 4.34
N ARG A 333 -8.10 -0.29 4.15
CA ARG A 333 -7.54 -1.16 5.20
C ARG A 333 -6.03 -1.05 5.18
N ILE A 334 -5.41 -0.83 6.32
CA ILE A 334 -3.96 -0.87 6.48
C ILE A 334 -3.54 -2.21 7.08
N LYS A 335 -2.45 -2.77 6.55
CA LYS A 335 -1.74 -3.89 7.17
C LYS A 335 -0.30 -3.48 7.44
N LEU A 336 0.08 -3.46 8.72
CA LEU A 336 1.43 -3.14 9.18
C LEU A 336 1.91 -4.28 10.09
N ALA A 337 2.98 -4.98 9.69
CA ALA A 337 3.37 -6.24 10.30
C ALA A 337 2.16 -7.22 10.45
N THR A 338 1.77 -7.53 11.69
CA THR A 338 0.59 -8.35 12.02
C THR A 338 -0.67 -7.53 12.33
N GLN A 339 -0.54 -6.20 12.43
CA GLN A 339 -1.63 -5.27 12.74
C GLN A 339 -2.49 -5.00 11.51
N TRP A 340 -3.80 -4.97 11.74
CA TRP A 340 -4.79 -4.48 10.78
C TRP A 340 -5.54 -3.30 11.36
N GLY A 341 -5.93 -2.35 10.54
CA GLY A 341 -6.78 -1.23 10.94
C GLY A 341 -7.39 -0.55 9.74
N MET A 342 -8.10 0.54 9.99
CA MET A 342 -8.56 1.45 8.95
C MET A 342 -7.59 2.63 8.87
N ALA A 343 -7.24 3.02 7.66
CA ALA A 343 -6.39 4.17 7.39
C ALA A 343 -7.06 5.11 6.40
N SER A 344 -6.75 6.39 6.48
CA SER A 344 -7.11 7.38 5.48
C SER A 344 -5.89 8.21 5.11
N ILE A 345 -5.78 8.55 3.82
CA ILE A 345 -4.79 9.51 3.33
C ILE A 345 -5.33 10.89 3.69
N THR A 346 -4.84 11.51 4.75
CA THR A 346 -5.35 12.82 5.20
C THR A 346 -4.85 13.98 4.35
N ALA A 347 -3.63 13.87 3.84
CA ALA A 347 -3.04 14.86 2.95
C ALA A 347 -1.96 14.21 2.07
N ILE A 348 -1.93 14.58 0.79
CA ILE A 348 -0.81 14.31 -0.11
C ILE A 348 0.06 15.58 -0.10
N LYS A 349 1.24 15.52 0.51
CA LYS A 349 2.13 16.69 0.63
C LYS A 349 2.72 17.07 -0.72
N HIS A 350 3.25 16.08 -1.43
CA HIS A 350 3.76 16.20 -2.78
C HIS A 350 3.93 14.81 -3.38
N ARG A 351 3.94 14.76 -4.70
CA ARG A 351 4.38 13.63 -5.51
C ARG A 351 5.86 13.80 -5.83
N VAL A 352 6.54 12.71 -6.11
CA VAL A 352 7.94 12.72 -6.54
C VAL A 352 7.99 12.24 -7.98
N ASP A 353 8.52 13.06 -8.87
CA ASP A 353 8.89 12.62 -10.21
C ASP A 353 10.14 11.71 -10.07
N VAL A 354 9.96 10.42 -10.34
CA VAL A 354 11.02 9.41 -10.23
C VAL A 354 12.21 9.66 -11.15
N ASN A 355 12.04 10.46 -12.21
CA ASN A 355 13.10 10.72 -13.20
C ASN A 355 14.00 11.88 -12.78
N THR A 356 13.39 12.94 -12.23
CA THR A 356 14.06 14.18 -11.86
C THR A 356 14.26 14.34 -10.35
N LEU A 357 13.58 13.51 -9.55
CA LEU A 357 13.45 13.61 -8.10
C LEU A 357 12.77 14.92 -7.63
N ALA A 358 12.10 15.63 -8.55
CA ALA A 358 11.42 16.88 -8.23
C ALA A 358 10.12 16.61 -7.44
N HIS A 359 9.80 17.55 -6.54
CA HIS A 359 8.55 17.52 -5.79
C HIS A 359 7.46 18.25 -6.56
N GLU A 360 6.34 17.56 -6.81
CA GLU A 360 5.18 18.11 -7.51
C GLU A 360 3.96 18.20 -6.58
N ALA A 361 3.18 19.28 -6.70
CA ALA A 361 1.90 19.36 -6.02
C ALA A 361 0.87 18.41 -6.67
N GLY A 362 0.08 17.71 -5.85
CA GLY A 362 -0.96 16.80 -6.34
C GLY A 362 -2.03 16.56 -5.29
N ARG A 363 -3.28 16.37 -5.73
CA ARG A 363 -4.42 16.02 -4.87
C ARG A 363 -4.84 14.54 -4.96
N GLN A 364 -4.16 13.78 -5.81
CA GLN A 364 -4.40 12.36 -6.05
C GLN A 364 -3.08 11.67 -6.42
N LEU A 365 -3.04 10.36 -6.26
CA LEU A 365 -1.95 9.49 -6.73
C LEU A 365 -2.46 8.61 -7.86
N GLN A 366 -1.78 8.66 -9.01
CA GLN A 366 -2.05 7.79 -10.15
C GLN A 366 -1.22 6.50 -10.08
N LEU A 367 -1.53 5.53 -10.93
CA LEU A 367 -0.77 4.28 -11.03
C LEU A 367 0.73 4.56 -11.15
N ASN A 368 1.52 3.91 -10.28
CA ASN A 368 2.97 3.99 -10.21
C ASN A 368 3.55 5.35 -9.79
N GLU A 369 2.72 6.29 -9.33
CA GLU A 369 3.19 7.52 -8.70
C GLU A 369 3.69 7.25 -7.28
N VAL A 370 4.72 7.99 -6.89
CA VAL A 370 5.25 8.00 -5.53
C VAL A 370 4.88 9.32 -4.89
N GLY A 371 4.34 9.29 -3.68
CA GLY A 371 3.95 10.50 -2.96
C GLY A 371 4.22 10.44 -1.47
N VAL A 372 4.56 11.59 -0.89
CA VAL A 372 4.69 11.74 0.55
C VAL A 372 3.33 12.14 1.12
N CYS A 373 2.79 11.31 2.00
CA CYS A 373 1.43 11.42 2.50
C CYS A 373 1.39 11.43 4.03
N ASN A 374 0.43 12.15 4.58
CA ASN A 374 0.02 12.00 5.97
C ASN A 374 -1.07 10.94 6.05
N ILE A 375 -0.87 9.96 6.93
CA ILE A 375 -1.81 8.87 7.17
C ILE A 375 -2.37 9.01 8.56
N ALA A 376 -3.69 8.89 8.68
CA ALA A 376 -4.38 8.72 9.95
C ALA A 376 -5.01 7.34 9.99
N VAL A 377 -4.90 6.67 11.13
CA VAL A 377 -5.49 5.36 11.40
C VAL A 377 -6.56 5.47 12.48
N ASP A 378 -7.54 4.57 12.45
CA ASP A 378 -8.69 4.54 13.36
C ASP A 378 -8.33 4.16 14.80
N ARG A 379 -7.23 3.45 14.99
CA ARG A 379 -6.66 3.10 16.30
C ARG A 379 -5.14 3.25 16.27
N PRO A 380 -4.50 3.59 17.40
CA PRO A 380 -3.05 3.67 17.47
C PRO A 380 -2.39 2.35 17.02
N LEU A 381 -1.46 2.44 16.07
CA LEU A 381 -0.66 1.31 15.62
C LEU A 381 0.77 1.45 16.13
N ALA A 382 1.37 0.34 16.55
CA ALA A 382 2.77 0.28 16.93
C ALA A 382 3.64 0.29 15.66
N PHE A 383 4.50 1.30 15.50
CA PHE A 383 5.35 1.42 14.32
C PHE A 383 6.72 2.03 14.64
N ASP A 384 7.64 1.89 13.69
CA ASP A 384 8.92 2.61 13.65
C ASP A 384 9.07 3.26 12.27
N ALA A 385 10.06 4.13 12.10
CA ALA A 385 10.48 4.56 10.77
C ALA A 385 10.96 3.35 9.94
N TYR A 386 10.70 3.36 8.63
CA TYR A 386 11.10 2.27 7.73
C TYR A 386 12.62 2.07 7.69
N GLU A 387 13.38 3.16 7.72
CA GLU A 387 14.85 3.14 7.84
C GLU A 387 15.33 2.46 9.14
N ALA A 388 14.51 2.51 10.19
CA ALA A 388 14.79 1.88 11.48
C ALA A 388 14.36 0.42 11.54
N SER A 389 13.25 0.07 10.90
CA SER A 389 12.64 -1.25 10.94
C SER A 389 11.76 -1.45 9.72
N ARG A 390 12.21 -2.29 8.76
CA ARG A 390 11.38 -2.63 7.59
C ARG A 390 10.08 -3.34 7.97
N VAL A 391 10.09 -4.11 9.06
CA VAL A 391 8.91 -4.86 9.55
C VAL A 391 7.85 -3.94 10.15
N LEU A 392 8.23 -2.96 10.97
CA LEU A 392 7.28 -2.04 11.62
C LEU A 392 7.10 -0.71 10.89
N GLY A 393 7.95 -0.39 9.93
CA GLY A 393 7.81 0.81 9.11
C GLY A 393 7.24 0.54 7.72
N GLY A 394 7.10 -0.72 7.30
CA GLY A 394 6.52 -1.11 6.02
C GLY A 394 5.05 -1.49 6.19
N PHE A 395 4.18 -0.96 5.33
CA PHE A 395 2.76 -1.32 5.32
C PHE A 395 2.20 -1.40 3.90
N ILE A 396 1.02 -2.02 3.78
CA ILE A 396 0.22 -1.97 2.56
C ILE A 396 -1.15 -1.34 2.86
N LEU A 397 -1.70 -0.66 1.85
CA LEU A 397 -3.09 -0.26 1.82
C LEU A 397 -3.87 -1.22 0.93
N VAL A 398 -5.01 -1.66 1.42
CA VAL A 398 -5.89 -2.63 0.77
C VAL A 398 -7.25 -1.97 0.60
N ASP A 399 -7.76 -1.99 -0.64
CA ASP A 399 -9.11 -1.52 -0.92
C ASP A 399 -10.15 -2.41 -0.22
N ARG A 400 -11.21 -1.77 0.27
CA ARG A 400 -12.19 -2.41 1.15
C ARG A 400 -13.16 -3.33 0.41
N TYR A 401 -13.41 -3.04 -0.87
CA TYR A 401 -14.42 -3.76 -1.65
C TYR A 401 -13.78 -4.83 -2.51
N SER A 402 -12.77 -4.45 -3.29
CA SER A 402 -12.05 -5.37 -4.16
C SER A 402 -11.08 -6.28 -3.40
N ASN A 403 -10.70 -5.91 -2.16
CA ASN A 403 -9.60 -6.53 -1.41
C ASN A 403 -8.25 -6.49 -2.14
N ALA A 404 -8.12 -5.63 -3.16
CA ALA A 404 -6.88 -5.43 -3.89
C ALA A 404 -5.88 -4.64 -3.03
N THR A 405 -4.61 -5.01 -3.08
CA THR A 405 -3.53 -4.15 -2.55
C THR A 405 -3.33 -2.99 -3.50
N VAL A 406 -3.64 -1.78 -3.04
CA VAL A 406 -3.63 -0.55 -3.85
C VAL A 406 -2.38 0.30 -3.66
N ALA A 407 -1.64 0.09 -2.56
CA ALA A 407 -0.40 0.81 -2.30
C ALA A 407 0.52 0.04 -1.34
N ALA A 408 1.82 0.31 -1.46
CA ALA A 408 2.81 0.01 -0.43
C ALA A 408 3.36 1.32 0.15
N GLY A 409 3.62 1.34 1.46
CA GLY A 409 4.04 2.53 2.17
C GLY A 409 5.21 2.28 3.13
N MET A 410 6.03 3.31 3.27
CA MET A 410 7.20 3.35 4.15
C MET A 410 7.04 4.52 5.11
N ILE A 411 6.90 4.22 6.39
CA ILE A 411 6.74 5.21 7.45
C ILE A 411 8.03 6.00 7.61
N ARG A 412 7.91 7.32 7.67
CA ARG A 412 9.03 8.23 7.91
C ARG A 412 9.14 8.59 9.39
N HIS A 413 8.05 9.11 9.95
CA HIS A 413 7.99 9.53 11.36
C HIS A 413 6.55 9.72 11.85
N SER A 414 6.37 9.66 13.16
CA SER A 414 5.10 9.95 13.83
C SER A 414 4.75 11.44 13.75
N LEU A 415 3.48 11.75 13.46
CA LEU A 415 2.97 13.12 13.46
C LEU A 415 2.50 13.49 14.88
N ARG A 416 3.42 14.01 15.70
CA ARG A 416 3.21 14.32 17.14
C ARG A 416 2.08 15.31 17.49
N ARG A 417 1.35 15.87 16.52
CA ARG A 417 0.33 16.92 16.77
C ARG A 417 -0.92 16.41 17.51
N ALA A 418 -1.17 15.10 17.54
CA ALA A 418 -2.39 14.53 18.14
C ALA A 418 -2.26 14.12 19.62
N GLN A 419 -1.05 14.05 20.21
CA GLN A 419 -0.88 13.59 21.59
C GLN A 419 -1.56 14.49 22.65
N ASN A 420 -1.89 15.74 22.30
CA ASN A 420 -2.56 16.69 23.21
C ASN A 420 -4.08 16.73 23.04
N VAL A 421 -4.67 15.93 22.15
CA VAL A 421 -6.12 15.91 21.93
C VAL A 421 -6.70 14.71 22.65
N HIS A 422 -7.08 14.90 23.91
CA HIS A 422 -7.84 13.91 24.66
C HIS A 422 -9.33 14.13 24.46
N ARG A 423 -10.09 13.04 24.24
CA ARG A 423 -11.55 13.10 24.24
C ARG A 423 -12.00 13.52 25.64
N GLN A 424 -12.49 14.75 25.77
CA GLN A 424 -13.03 15.24 27.03
C GLN A 424 -14.34 14.51 27.32
N VAL A 425 -14.39 13.79 28.44
CA VAL A 425 -15.64 13.19 28.93
C VAL A 425 -16.49 14.33 29.49
N LEU A 426 -17.62 14.59 28.84
CA LEU A 426 -18.58 15.60 29.28
C LEU A 426 -19.67 14.94 30.13
N SER A 427 -20.13 15.63 31.18
CA SER A 427 -21.17 15.13 32.08
C SER A 427 -22.54 14.95 31.40
N ILE A 428 -22.78 15.63 30.28
CA ILE A 428 -24.00 15.53 29.48
C ILE A 428 -23.64 14.88 28.15
N GLY A 429 -23.99 13.60 28.01
CA GLY A 429 -23.87 12.85 26.77
C GLY A 429 -25.15 12.83 25.94
N ARG A 430 -25.08 12.21 24.77
CA ARG A 430 -26.20 11.99 23.85
C ARG A 430 -27.50 11.52 24.54
N ALA A 431 -27.43 10.50 25.40
CA ALA A 431 -28.60 9.95 26.07
C ALA A 431 -29.39 10.98 26.88
N GLY A 432 -28.68 11.90 27.57
CA GLY A 432 -29.34 12.99 28.30
C GLY A 432 -29.99 14.02 27.38
N ARG A 433 -29.39 14.28 26.22
CA ARG A 433 -29.94 15.20 25.20
C ARG A 433 -31.15 14.60 24.49
N GLU A 434 -31.13 13.31 24.18
CA GLU A 434 -32.26 12.57 23.62
C GLU A 434 -33.44 12.52 24.60
N ALA A 435 -33.18 12.29 25.90
CA ALA A 435 -34.20 12.32 26.94
C ALA A 435 -34.89 13.71 27.01
N LEU A 436 -34.12 14.80 26.90
CA LEU A 436 -34.66 16.15 26.87
C LEU A 436 -35.45 16.43 25.58
N SER A 437 -35.00 15.92 24.44
CA SER A 437 -35.65 16.11 23.14
C SER A 437 -36.91 15.26 22.96
N GLY A 438 -37.13 14.22 23.78
CA GLY A 438 -38.27 13.32 23.65
C GLY A 438 -38.23 12.45 22.38
N HIS A 439 -37.03 12.24 21.83
CA HIS A 439 -36.78 11.34 20.70
C HIS A 439 -35.33 10.91 20.64
N ARG A 440 -35.07 9.78 19.97
CA ARG A 440 -33.72 9.33 19.62
C ARG A 440 -33.15 10.23 18.52
N SER A 441 -31.86 10.54 18.57
CA SER A 441 -31.16 11.17 17.45
C SER A 441 -30.81 10.13 16.40
N ARG A 442 -30.94 10.49 15.12
CA ARG A 442 -30.61 9.62 13.98
C ARG A 442 -30.16 10.48 12.80
N ILE A 443 -29.39 9.89 11.88
CA ILE A 443 -28.98 10.52 10.63
C ILE A 443 -29.71 9.84 9.47
N ILE A 444 -30.41 10.63 8.68
CA ILE A 444 -31.16 10.22 7.49
C ILE A 444 -30.34 10.65 6.29
N TRP A 445 -29.72 9.70 5.62
CA TRP A 445 -28.79 9.95 4.53
C TRP A 445 -29.46 9.77 3.17
N LEU A 446 -29.98 10.86 2.60
CA LEU A 446 -30.56 10.84 1.26
C LEU A 446 -29.45 10.88 0.19
N THR A 447 -29.40 9.84 -0.64
CA THR A 447 -28.48 9.73 -1.80
C THR A 447 -29.25 9.58 -3.11
N GLY A 448 -28.69 10.02 -4.23
CA GLY A 448 -29.36 10.01 -5.55
C GLY A 448 -28.80 11.04 -6.52
N LEU A 449 -29.16 10.94 -7.80
CA LEU A 449 -28.72 11.85 -8.86
C LEU A 449 -29.14 13.31 -8.62
N SER A 450 -28.42 14.27 -9.22
CA SER A 450 -28.87 15.68 -9.19
C SER A 450 -30.26 15.78 -9.81
N GLY A 451 -31.19 16.52 -9.20
CA GLY A 451 -32.59 16.59 -9.68
C GLY A 451 -33.48 15.38 -9.32
N SER A 452 -33.00 14.40 -8.55
CA SER A 452 -33.82 13.27 -8.07
C SER A 452 -34.90 13.67 -7.05
N GLY A 453 -34.82 14.87 -6.47
CA GLY A 453 -35.80 15.37 -5.49
C GLY A 453 -35.34 15.29 -4.03
N LYS A 454 -34.07 14.95 -3.75
CA LYS A 454 -33.51 14.87 -2.38
C LYS A 454 -33.80 16.10 -1.51
N SER A 455 -33.44 17.31 -1.96
CA SER A 455 -33.63 18.52 -1.15
C SER A 455 -35.12 18.83 -0.93
N THR A 456 -35.97 18.53 -1.91
CA THR A 456 -37.44 18.63 -1.78
C THR A 456 -37.96 17.66 -0.72
N LEU A 457 -37.51 16.40 -0.77
CA LEU A 457 -37.90 15.36 0.17
C LEU A 457 -37.38 15.64 1.58
N ALA A 458 -36.14 16.12 1.71
CA ALA A 458 -35.54 16.51 2.98
C ALA A 458 -36.35 17.63 3.66
N ASN A 459 -36.71 18.67 2.91
CA ASN A 459 -37.50 19.78 3.42
C ASN A 459 -38.91 19.34 3.85
N ALA A 460 -39.58 18.51 3.04
CA ALA A 460 -40.91 18.00 3.38
C ALA A 460 -40.90 17.10 4.63
N LEU A 461 -39.88 16.25 4.75
CA LEU A 461 -39.68 15.41 5.94
C LEU A 461 -39.38 16.26 7.19
N GLU A 462 -38.55 17.31 7.07
CA GLU A 462 -38.29 18.23 8.17
C GLU A 462 -39.56 18.92 8.65
N VAL A 463 -40.38 19.44 7.73
CA VAL A 463 -41.67 20.07 8.07
C VAL A 463 -42.56 19.10 8.86
N ALA A 464 -42.64 17.84 8.43
CA ALA A 464 -43.48 16.85 9.09
C ALA A 464 -42.93 16.42 10.48
N LEU A 465 -41.61 16.27 10.63
CA LEU A 465 -40.97 15.99 11.92
C LEU A 465 -41.11 17.17 12.89
N HIS A 466 -40.94 18.40 12.39
CA HIS A 466 -41.11 19.62 13.17
C HIS A 466 -42.56 19.78 13.68
N ALA A 467 -43.55 19.44 12.84
CA ALA A 467 -44.96 19.42 13.27
C ALA A 467 -45.23 18.43 14.42
N GLN A 468 -44.40 17.38 14.57
CA GLN A 468 -44.45 16.43 15.68
C GLN A 468 -43.54 16.82 16.87
N GLY A 469 -43.01 18.04 16.88
CA GLY A 469 -42.15 18.56 17.96
C GLY A 469 -40.75 17.93 18.01
N LYS A 470 -40.29 17.30 16.92
CA LYS A 470 -38.95 16.71 16.85
C LYS A 470 -37.92 17.79 16.53
N ARG A 471 -36.72 17.67 17.11
CA ARG A 471 -35.61 18.60 16.86
C ARG A 471 -34.79 18.10 15.68
N THR A 472 -34.82 18.85 14.59
CA THR A 472 -34.21 18.46 13.31
C THR A 472 -33.18 19.47 12.83
N TYR A 473 -32.34 19.05 11.89
CA TYR A 473 -31.52 19.96 11.09
C TYR A 473 -31.21 19.35 9.72
N ILE A 474 -31.31 20.14 8.65
CA ILE A 474 -30.93 19.73 7.30
C ILE A 474 -29.48 20.12 6.98
N LEU A 475 -28.69 19.14 6.55
CA LEU A 475 -27.40 19.35 5.90
C LEU A 475 -27.59 19.20 4.38
N ASP A 476 -27.70 20.31 3.67
CA ASP A 476 -27.86 20.34 2.21
C ASP A 476 -26.52 20.56 1.49
N GLY A 477 -26.34 19.86 0.36
CA GLY A 477 -25.11 19.91 -0.43
C GLY A 477 -24.70 21.29 -0.95
N ASP A 478 -25.65 22.16 -1.29
CA ASP A 478 -25.32 23.51 -1.75
C ASP A 478 -24.94 24.41 -0.57
N ASN A 479 -25.69 24.32 0.53
CA ASN A 479 -25.46 25.14 1.73
C ASN A 479 -24.09 24.85 2.36
N ILE A 480 -23.72 23.58 2.48
CA ILE A 480 -22.41 23.18 3.02
C ILE A 480 -21.28 23.72 2.15
N ARG A 481 -21.46 23.81 0.83
CA ARG A 481 -20.48 24.36 -0.11
C ARG A 481 -20.36 25.89 -0.08
N GLN A 482 -21.26 26.61 0.58
CA GLN A 482 -21.10 28.04 0.81
C GLN A 482 -20.22 28.34 2.03
N GLY A 483 -20.11 27.39 2.96
CA GLY A 483 -19.35 27.53 4.20
C GLY A 483 -18.26 26.47 4.35
N LEU A 484 -18.61 25.35 5.00
CA LEU A 484 -17.69 24.28 5.42
C LEU A 484 -16.85 23.71 4.27
N SER A 485 -17.41 23.66 3.05
CA SER A 485 -16.79 23.04 1.87
C SER A 485 -16.58 24.04 0.73
N LYS A 486 -16.44 25.35 1.03
CA LYS A 486 -16.29 26.41 -0.01
C LYS A 486 -15.00 26.34 -0.81
N ASP A 487 -13.98 25.67 -0.27
CA ASP A 487 -12.67 25.42 -0.89
C ASP A 487 -12.68 24.22 -1.85
N LEU A 488 -13.76 23.44 -1.87
CA LEU A 488 -13.85 22.18 -2.62
C LEU A 488 -14.59 22.38 -3.94
N GLY A 489 -13.98 21.89 -5.02
CA GLY A 489 -14.60 21.78 -6.34
C GLY A 489 -15.51 20.55 -6.47
N PHE A 490 -15.60 20.03 -7.70
CA PHE A 490 -16.44 18.89 -8.06
C PHE A 490 -15.63 17.71 -8.64
N THR A 491 -14.31 17.72 -8.45
CA THR A 491 -13.46 16.56 -8.73
C THR A 491 -13.78 15.42 -7.76
N ASP A 492 -13.38 14.19 -8.09
CA ASP A 492 -13.63 13.04 -7.22
C ASP A 492 -12.97 13.21 -5.85
N ALA A 493 -11.73 13.71 -5.79
CA ALA A 493 -11.04 14.06 -4.54
C ALA A 493 -11.85 15.06 -3.69
N ASP A 494 -12.36 16.14 -4.32
CA ASP A 494 -13.15 17.15 -3.62
C ASP A 494 -14.49 16.58 -3.12
N ARG A 495 -15.06 15.60 -3.83
CA ARG A 495 -16.31 14.92 -3.42
C ARG A 495 -16.06 14.01 -2.22
N VAL A 496 -14.98 13.25 -2.22
CA VAL A 496 -14.57 12.40 -1.09
C VAL A 496 -14.41 13.25 0.17
N GLU A 497 -13.63 14.34 0.09
CA GLU A 497 -13.42 15.24 1.21
C GLU A 497 -14.71 15.92 1.67
N ASN A 498 -15.59 16.31 0.73
CA ASN A 498 -16.87 16.89 1.09
C ASN A 498 -17.76 15.93 1.89
N ILE A 499 -17.85 14.65 1.50
CA ILE A 499 -18.63 13.65 2.23
C ILE A 499 -18.02 13.40 3.61
N ARG A 500 -16.68 13.30 3.72
CA ARG A 500 -15.99 13.16 5.00
C ARG A 500 -16.30 14.29 5.97
N ARG A 501 -16.23 15.55 5.52
CA ARG A 501 -16.56 16.73 6.35
C ARG A 501 -18.02 16.71 6.82
N VAL A 502 -18.94 16.36 5.93
CA VAL A 502 -20.38 16.28 6.23
C VAL A 502 -20.66 15.20 7.25
N ALA A 503 -20.05 14.02 7.13
CA ALA A 503 -20.26 12.92 8.06
C ALA A 503 -19.80 13.27 9.49
N GLU A 504 -18.67 13.97 9.63
CA GLU A 504 -18.19 14.47 10.93
C GLU A 504 -19.16 15.48 11.56
N VAL A 505 -19.67 16.43 10.76
CA VAL A 505 -20.66 17.41 11.26
C VAL A 505 -21.97 16.73 11.62
N ALA A 506 -22.44 15.78 10.81
CA ALA A 506 -23.65 15.02 11.10
C ALA A 506 -23.50 14.24 12.41
N LYS A 507 -22.33 13.64 12.68
CA LYS A 507 -22.03 12.95 13.94
C LYS A 507 -22.07 13.89 15.15
N LEU A 508 -21.55 15.12 15.04
CA LEU A 508 -21.65 16.11 16.11
C LEU A 508 -23.10 16.50 16.40
N MET A 509 -23.93 16.63 15.37
CA MET A 509 -25.36 16.91 15.51
C MET A 509 -26.15 15.71 16.07
N LEU A 510 -25.76 14.49 15.72
CA LEU A 510 -26.30 13.27 16.33
C LEU A 510 -25.98 13.22 17.83
N ASP A 511 -24.74 13.53 18.22
CA ASP A 511 -24.36 13.65 19.63
C ASP A 511 -25.16 14.75 20.33
N ALA A 512 -25.49 15.85 19.63
CA ALA A 512 -26.35 16.92 20.14
C ALA A 512 -27.82 16.53 20.34
N GLY A 513 -28.22 15.31 19.99
CA GLY A 513 -29.59 14.82 20.19
C GLY A 513 -30.58 15.19 19.08
N LEU A 514 -30.09 15.48 17.87
CA LEU A 514 -30.90 15.92 16.71
C LEU A 514 -31.21 14.78 15.73
N ILE A 515 -32.35 14.87 15.04
CA ILE A 515 -32.59 14.10 13.81
C ILE A 515 -32.00 14.90 12.65
N VAL A 516 -30.92 14.40 12.05
CA VAL A 516 -30.19 15.09 10.98
C VAL A 516 -30.62 14.53 9.64
N ILE A 517 -31.01 15.39 8.71
CA ILE A 517 -31.38 14.99 7.34
C ILE A 517 -30.31 15.50 6.40
N THR A 518 -29.60 14.60 5.73
CA THR A 518 -28.54 14.97 4.80
C THR A 518 -29.02 14.77 3.36
N ALA A 519 -28.89 15.80 2.52
CA ALA A 519 -29.29 15.76 1.11
C ALA A 519 -28.07 15.92 0.19
N PHE A 520 -27.40 14.80 -0.12
CA PHE A 520 -26.18 14.80 -0.92
C PHE A 520 -26.30 13.87 -2.13
N ILE A 521 -25.52 14.13 -3.17
CA ILE A 521 -25.40 13.17 -4.29
C ILE A 521 -24.67 11.92 -3.81
N SER A 522 -23.62 12.09 -2.98
CA SER A 522 -22.78 11.02 -2.41
C SER A 522 -22.57 9.85 -3.39
N PRO A 523 -21.91 10.10 -4.53
CA PRO A 523 -21.97 9.22 -5.69
C PRO A 523 -21.30 7.85 -5.48
N PHE A 524 -20.33 7.78 -4.59
CA PHE A 524 -19.51 6.59 -4.38
C PHE A 524 -19.96 5.82 -3.15
N ARG A 525 -20.00 4.49 -3.24
CA ARG A 525 -20.40 3.61 -2.13
C ARG A 525 -19.43 3.70 -0.95
N GLN A 526 -18.13 3.76 -1.23
CA GLN A 526 -17.07 3.80 -0.23
C GLN A 526 -17.24 4.96 0.76
N GLU A 527 -17.56 6.14 0.26
CA GLU A 527 -17.74 7.32 1.10
C GLU A 527 -19.03 7.27 1.92
N ARG A 528 -20.09 6.59 1.42
CA ARG A 528 -21.32 6.36 2.20
C ARG A 528 -21.11 5.32 3.30
N GLU A 529 -20.33 4.27 3.03
CA GLU A 529 -19.95 3.29 4.03
C GLU A 529 -19.04 3.89 5.12
N MET A 530 -18.09 4.74 4.73
CA MET A 530 -17.28 5.52 5.67
C MET A 530 -18.16 6.39 6.58
N ALA A 531 -19.17 7.06 6.04
CA ALA A 531 -20.13 7.81 6.85
C ALA A 531 -20.91 6.89 7.81
N ARG A 532 -21.39 5.74 7.33
CA ARG A 532 -22.11 4.73 8.13
C ARG A 532 -21.27 4.23 9.32
N GLU A 533 -20.00 3.91 9.10
CA GLU A 533 -19.09 3.45 10.16
C GLU A 533 -18.76 4.55 11.16
N LEU A 534 -18.49 5.77 10.67
CA LEU A 534 -18.18 6.92 11.53
C LEU A 534 -19.34 7.23 12.48
N ILE A 535 -20.57 7.10 11.99
CA ILE A 535 -21.82 7.40 12.69
C ILE A 535 -22.28 6.24 13.58
N GLY A 536 -22.14 5.02 13.11
CA GLY A 536 -22.69 3.80 13.70
C GLY A 536 -23.90 3.29 12.90
N PRO A 537 -23.95 1.98 12.59
CA PRO A 537 -24.96 1.41 11.68
C PRO A 537 -26.41 1.57 12.17
N ASP A 538 -26.63 1.58 13.49
CA ASP A 538 -27.97 1.74 14.07
C ASP A 538 -28.54 3.16 13.90
N ASP A 539 -27.66 4.14 13.79
CA ASP A 539 -28.02 5.57 13.72
C ASP A 539 -27.94 6.13 12.30
N PHE A 540 -27.45 5.35 11.33
CA PHE A 540 -27.31 5.75 9.93
C PHE A 540 -28.39 5.09 9.04
N LEU A 541 -29.39 5.88 8.66
CA LEU A 541 -30.47 5.45 7.76
C LEU A 541 -30.17 5.90 6.33
N GLU A 542 -29.58 5.02 5.51
CA GLU A 542 -29.34 5.27 4.09
C GLU A 542 -30.63 5.17 3.28
N VAL A 543 -31.00 6.25 2.59
CA VAL A 543 -32.21 6.34 1.77
C VAL A 543 -31.82 6.63 0.33
N HIS A 544 -32.14 5.70 -0.56
CA HIS A 544 -31.94 5.90 -1.99
C HIS A 544 -33.13 6.62 -2.61
N VAL A 545 -32.95 7.85 -3.08
CA VAL A 545 -33.94 8.54 -3.90
C VAL A 545 -33.70 8.13 -5.35
N ASP A 546 -34.30 7.00 -5.72
CA ASP A 546 -34.17 6.40 -7.03
C ASP A 546 -35.02 7.19 -8.04
N THR A 547 -34.37 7.75 -9.04
CA THR A 547 -35.04 8.54 -10.08
C THR A 547 -34.31 8.33 -11.39
N PRO A 548 -35.00 7.92 -12.46
CA PRO A 548 -34.37 7.72 -13.75
C PRO A 548 -33.63 8.98 -14.22
N LEU A 549 -32.43 8.80 -14.78
CA LEU A 549 -31.60 9.91 -15.26
C LEU A 549 -32.37 10.82 -16.24
N ALA A 550 -33.19 10.25 -17.13
CA ALA A 550 -34.00 11.02 -18.07
C ALA A 550 -34.98 11.98 -17.36
N VAL A 551 -35.56 11.57 -16.23
CA VAL A 551 -36.45 12.41 -15.42
C VAL A 551 -35.64 13.50 -14.70
N CYS A 552 -34.46 13.15 -14.18
CA CYS A 552 -33.55 14.14 -13.59
C CYS A 552 -33.11 15.21 -14.60
N GLU A 553 -32.78 14.80 -15.83
CA GLU A 553 -32.43 15.69 -16.95
C GLU A 553 -33.62 16.56 -17.37
N GLN A 554 -34.83 16.02 -17.38
CA GLN A 554 -36.04 16.80 -17.69
C GLN A 554 -36.31 17.88 -16.63
N ARG A 555 -36.12 17.55 -15.34
CA ARG A 555 -36.33 18.48 -14.22
C ARG A 555 -35.28 19.60 -14.19
N ASP A 556 -34.01 19.23 -14.37
CA ASP A 556 -32.78 20.07 -14.36
C ASP A 556 -32.92 21.47 -13.73
N PRO A 557 -33.32 21.60 -12.45
CA PRO A 557 -33.69 22.88 -11.85
C PRO A 557 -32.51 23.86 -11.77
N LYS A 558 -31.28 23.33 -11.81
CA LYS A 558 -30.02 24.08 -11.73
C LYS A 558 -29.35 24.26 -13.11
N GLY A 559 -29.94 23.73 -14.18
CA GLY A 559 -29.36 23.77 -15.53
C GLY A 559 -28.03 23.00 -15.68
N LEU A 560 -27.75 22.04 -14.80
CA LEU A 560 -26.49 21.31 -14.74
C LEU A 560 -26.40 20.28 -15.86
N TYR A 561 -27.48 19.55 -16.15
CA TYR A 561 -27.49 18.56 -17.22
C TYR A 561 -27.35 19.25 -18.59
N ARG A 562 -28.03 20.37 -18.80
CA ARG A 562 -27.89 21.17 -20.03
C ARG A 562 -26.44 21.63 -20.25
N LYS A 563 -25.80 22.16 -19.20
CA LYS A 563 -24.39 22.60 -19.26
C LYS A 563 -23.43 21.43 -19.48
N ALA A 564 -23.67 20.28 -18.85
CA ALA A 564 -22.86 19.09 -19.03
C ALA A 564 -22.93 18.56 -20.47
N ARG A 565 -24.12 18.48 -21.06
CA ARG A 565 -24.33 18.09 -22.47
C ARG A 565 -23.68 19.06 -23.46
N ALA A 566 -23.57 20.34 -23.08
CA ALA A 566 -22.84 21.36 -23.84
C ALA A 566 -21.31 21.33 -23.62
N GLY A 567 -20.77 20.38 -22.86
CA GLY A 567 -19.34 20.26 -22.57
C GLY A 567 -18.79 21.27 -21.55
N GLN A 568 -19.65 22.03 -20.88
CA GLN A 568 -19.26 23.12 -19.96
C GLN A 568 -19.06 22.65 -18.51
N LEU A 569 -19.50 21.43 -18.18
CA LEU A 569 -19.34 20.82 -16.85
C LEU A 569 -18.65 19.45 -16.99
N PRO A 570 -17.31 19.40 -16.96
CA PRO A 570 -16.59 18.15 -16.81
C PRO A 570 -16.92 17.55 -15.43
N ASN A 571 -17.15 16.23 -15.35
CA ASN A 571 -17.48 15.48 -14.11
C ASN A 571 -18.93 15.63 -13.60
N MET A 572 -19.91 15.63 -14.51
CA MET A 572 -21.32 15.56 -14.15
C MET A 572 -21.70 14.13 -13.75
N THR A 573 -22.07 13.94 -12.49
CA THR A 573 -22.49 12.65 -11.94
C THR A 573 -23.70 12.08 -12.71
N GLY A 574 -23.61 10.81 -13.09
CA GLY A 574 -24.61 10.11 -13.91
C GLY A 574 -24.44 10.31 -15.42
N LEU A 575 -23.51 11.17 -15.86
CA LEU A 575 -23.17 11.36 -17.28
C LEU A 575 -21.70 11.09 -17.57
N THR A 576 -20.81 11.92 -17.02
CA THR A 576 -19.36 11.86 -17.26
C THR A 576 -18.57 11.41 -16.03
N SER A 577 -19.25 11.30 -14.87
CA SER A 577 -18.73 10.72 -13.62
C SER A 577 -19.73 9.69 -13.10
N PRO A 578 -19.30 8.55 -12.55
CA PRO A 578 -20.21 7.48 -12.14
C PRO A 578 -21.07 7.87 -10.93
N TYR A 579 -22.25 7.27 -10.86
CA TYR A 579 -23.07 7.19 -9.65
C TYR A 579 -23.23 5.71 -9.34
N GLU A 580 -22.79 5.30 -8.15
CA GLU A 580 -22.89 3.93 -7.65
C GLU A 580 -24.11 3.83 -6.74
N PRO A 581 -25.24 3.24 -7.20
CA PRO A 581 -26.42 3.08 -6.37
C PRO A 581 -26.10 2.24 -5.11
N PRO A 582 -26.74 2.52 -3.96
CA PRO A 582 -26.59 1.68 -2.78
C PRO A 582 -27.19 0.30 -3.03
N GLU A 583 -26.49 -0.76 -2.59
CA GLU A 583 -26.96 -2.14 -2.76
C GLU A 583 -28.02 -2.52 -1.72
N ASN A 584 -27.83 -2.09 -0.47
CA ASN A 584 -28.71 -2.40 0.66
C ASN A 584 -29.14 -1.12 1.41
N PRO A 585 -29.82 -0.16 0.75
CA PRO A 585 -30.34 1.01 1.45
C PRO A 585 -31.43 0.59 2.44
N ALA A 586 -31.58 1.33 3.53
CA ALA A 586 -32.63 1.08 4.50
C ALA A 586 -34.02 1.39 3.93
N LEU A 587 -34.10 2.31 2.96
CA LEU A 587 -35.30 2.61 2.20
C LEU A 587 -34.95 3.02 0.77
N VAL A 588 -35.78 2.59 -0.19
CA VAL A 588 -35.76 3.09 -1.56
C VAL A 588 -37.01 3.93 -1.77
N CYS A 589 -36.82 5.18 -2.17
CA CYS A 589 -37.88 6.12 -2.49
C CYS A 589 -37.90 6.34 -4.01
N ASP A 590 -39.02 6.04 -4.64
CA ASP A 590 -39.26 6.44 -6.03
C ASP A 590 -39.44 7.96 -6.10
N GLY A 591 -38.47 8.66 -6.69
CA GLY A 591 -38.52 10.12 -6.85
C GLY A 591 -39.50 10.60 -7.91
N THR A 592 -40.26 9.70 -8.55
CA THR A 592 -41.40 10.03 -9.42
C THR A 592 -42.75 9.90 -8.71
N ALA A 593 -42.79 9.27 -7.54
CA ALA A 593 -44.00 9.10 -6.76
C ALA A 593 -44.47 10.42 -6.10
N PRO A 594 -45.77 10.51 -5.71
CA PRO A 594 -46.28 11.66 -4.97
C PRO A 594 -45.54 11.89 -3.66
N LEU A 595 -45.13 13.14 -3.41
CA LEU A 595 -44.28 13.51 -2.27
C LEU A 595 -44.84 13.09 -0.91
N GLU A 596 -46.15 13.26 -0.70
CA GLU A 596 -46.83 12.95 0.56
C GLU A 596 -46.65 11.47 0.96
N GLY A 597 -46.88 10.53 0.05
CA GLY A 597 -46.74 9.10 0.34
C GLY A 597 -45.28 8.67 0.62
N VAL A 598 -44.31 9.32 -0.03
CA VAL A 598 -42.88 9.09 0.24
C VAL A 598 -42.49 9.62 1.61
N VAL A 599 -43.00 10.79 2.01
CA VAL A 599 -42.75 11.39 3.33
C VAL A 599 -43.36 10.54 4.46
N GLU A 600 -44.58 10.03 4.29
CA GLU A 600 -45.20 9.12 5.27
C GLU A 600 -44.37 7.86 5.50
N SER A 601 -43.88 7.25 4.41
CA SER A 601 -43.02 6.06 4.47
C SER A 601 -41.71 6.35 5.20
N LEU A 602 -41.10 7.52 4.96
CA LEU A 602 -39.89 7.96 5.65
C LEU A 602 -40.12 8.24 7.13
N LEU A 603 -41.18 8.95 7.49
CA LEU A 603 -41.55 9.21 8.89
C LEU A 603 -41.68 7.90 9.67
N ALA A 604 -42.35 6.91 9.08
CA ALA A 604 -42.52 5.60 9.69
C ALA A 604 -41.20 4.84 9.88
N ALA A 605 -40.20 5.06 9.01
CA ALA A 605 -38.86 4.45 9.15
C ALA A 605 -37.98 5.18 10.18
N VAL A 606 -38.11 6.50 10.28
CA VAL A 606 -37.31 7.37 11.17
C VAL A 606 -37.73 7.24 12.63
N LEU A 607 -39.03 7.08 12.88
CA LEU A 607 -39.60 7.05 14.23
C LEU A 607 -39.69 5.65 14.85
N ARG A 608 -39.25 4.61 14.11
CA ARG A 608 -38.91 3.31 14.69
C ARG A 608 -37.55 3.40 15.38
#